data_AF-A0A836BVP9-F1
#
_entry.id   AF-A0A836BVP9-F1
#
_cell.length_a   1.000
_cell.length_b   1.000
_cell.length_c   1.000
_cell.angle_alpha   90.00
_cell.angle_beta   90.00
_cell.angle_gamma   90.00
#
_symmetry.space_group_name_H-M   'P 1'
#
loop_
_entity.id
_entity.type
_entity.pdbx_description
1 polymer ?
#
loop_
_entity_poly.entity_id
_entity_poly.type
_entity_poly.pdbx_seq_one_letter_code
_entity_poly.pdbx_strand_id
1 'polypeptide(L)'
;MAPKKEEKKSVDPVEAKFQEEIKQLEQAKNDLQLEHTFVLDKFRQLKAENDRLRTEIDGFKTRLSSAADDYHDILEHRQEQIKAEENKLKGLQSHVEKLEGDIQRYQDEIKGLKDSNGQQAVKLDEAAQMLADKENLEEAVRRQHDLIEKQTEELRNIKKHLEERDTELSKANLAIEELTLKSAGATDLRILFDEPWLVQVSYARLKGDIPLDREFGCIASLALGKHLVLYGGASKVGGAVSEGVGREVAVLNVESGVWERPSSARTLAACHSHSAVVVGRTKLLVFGGVRGDGGPSSDVALLNTDTMKWITPQLKGSERPLPRSGHSSCCIRERVFMFGGVTADGVLLNDVWMYDQDSSQWNHISTFGTVPTPRTGAATTCTDDGRRLYVFGGNDGSRCLNDVHYLDLEKLTWSPVAVHMGQAPEPREAAAAHVTGKYLLISGGCSTMGRSLGDTRALDLYSPRWECLDEGAWANSLMWLKPRGAYTAFFGNRQFTVKPSMHEKLWELQITEWSLPEDIERLRANRRKDNGFSEKLELSDDAVCGVSSLELSWRPPTKNSDRIERYKLMIATGTGVVKDVYQGRENRFRVTGLKSNTEYIMCVKAIYDDGSFLWSESKAYRTLT
;
A
#
# COMPACT_ATOMS: atom_id res chain seq x y z
N MET A 1 14.23 -9.20 -62.09
CA MET A 1 14.71 -9.07 -60.70
C MET A 1 13.52 -9.27 -59.77
N ALA A 2 13.56 -10.30 -58.94
CA ALA A 2 12.46 -10.65 -58.03
C ALA A 2 12.33 -9.63 -56.87
N PRO A 3 11.13 -9.26 -56.43
CA PRO A 3 10.97 -8.58 -55.15
C PRO A 3 10.97 -9.64 -54.03
N LYS A 4 11.82 -9.40 -53.02
CA LYS A 4 11.95 -10.22 -51.82
C LYS A 4 10.62 -10.26 -51.06
N LYS A 5 10.19 -11.47 -50.69
CA LYS A 5 9.10 -11.71 -49.73
C LYS A 5 9.52 -11.17 -48.35
N GLU A 6 8.81 -10.16 -47.86
CA GLU A 6 8.77 -9.86 -46.42
C GLU A 6 7.74 -10.77 -45.76
N GLU A 7 8.22 -11.59 -44.82
CA GLU A 7 7.39 -12.41 -43.94
C GLU A 7 6.59 -11.51 -42.99
N LYS A 8 5.29 -11.35 -43.25
CA LYS A 8 4.35 -10.88 -42.23
C LYS A 8 4.17 -11.99 -41.19
N LYS A 9 4.85 -11.86 -40.05
CA LYS A 9 4.49 -12.58 -38.82
C LYS A 9 3.03 -12.26 -38.48
N SER A 10 2.17 -13.26 -38.48
CA SER A 10 0.82 -13.15 -37.93
C SER A 10 0.95 -12.89 -36.44
N VAL A 11 0.68 -11.66 -36.03
CA VAL A 11 0.54 -11.28 -34.62
C VAL A 11 -0.68 -12.00 -34.06
N ASP A 12 -0.51 -12.64 -32.91
CA ASP A 12 -1.54 -13.34 -32.16
C ASP A 12 -2.77 -12.43 -31.96
N PRO A 13 -4.03 -12.87 -32.15
CA PRO A 13 -5.22 -12.02 -32.08
C PRO A 13 -5.43 -11.32 -30.72
N VAL A 14 -4.72 -11.79 -29.68
CA VAL A 14 -4.73 -11.23 -28.32
C VAL A 14 -3.71 -10.09 -28.19
N GLU A 15 -2.52 -10.24 -28.76
CA GLU A 15 -1.43 -9.25 -28.71
C GLU A 15 -1.78 -7.98 -29.52
N ALA A 16 -2.44 -8.15 -30.67
CA ALA A 16 -2.92 -7.04 -31.48
C ALA A 16 -4.02 -6.22 -30.78
N LYS A 17 -4.81 -6.86 -29.90
CA LYS A 17 -5.89 -6.19 -29.16
C LYS A 17 -5.35 -5.36 -28.00
N PHE A 18 -4.33 -5.86 -27.28
CA PHE A 18 -3.65 -5.12 -26.23
C PHE A 18 -2.82 -3.93 -26.78
N GLN A 19 -2.15 -4.10 -27.92
CA GLN A 19 -1.41 -3.01 -28.57
C GLN A 19 -2.35 -1.88 -29.04
N GLU A 20 -3.53 -2.23 -29.55
CA GLU A 20 -4.54 -1.23 -29.97
C GLU A 20 -5.15 -0.50 -28.75
N GLU A 21 -5.39 -1.20 -27.63
CA GLU A 21 -5.85 -0.59 -26.37
C GLU A 21 -4.80 0.34 -25.75
N ILE A 22 -3.52 -0.05 -25.74
CA ILE A 22 -2.42 0.80 -25.25
C ILE A 22 -2.31 2.07 -26.09
N LYS A 23 -2.43 1.94 -27.41
CA LYS A 23 -2.38 3.08 -28.34
C LYS A 23 -3.56 4.03 -28.14
N GLN A 24 -4.76 3.50 -27.88
CA GLN A 24 -5.94 4.30 -27.54
C GLN A 24 -5.80 5.02 -26.20
N LEU A 25 -5.18 4.38 -25.19
CA LEU A 25 -4.92 4.98 -23.89
C LEU A 25 -3.81 6.03 -23.92
N GLU A 26 -2.76 5.84 -24.72
CA GLU A 26 -1.72 6.86 -24.96
C GLU A 26 -2.27 8.08 -25.69
N GLN A 27 -3.17 7.87 -26.64
CA GLN A 27 -3.86 8.97 -27.33
C GLN A 27 -4.78 9.74 -26.38
N ALA A 28 -5.56 9.04 -25.54
CA ALA A 28 -6.38 9.66 -24.51
C ALA A 28 -5.55 10.42 -23.45
N LYS A 29 -4.38 9.90 -23.06
CA LYS A 29 -3.45 10.57 -22.15
C LYS A 29 -2.91 11.88 -22.74
N ASN A 30 -2.53 11.86 -24.02
CA ASN A 30 -2.03 13.05 -24.71
C ASN A 30 -3.13 14.11 -24.87
N ASP A 31 -4.36 13.68 -25.18
CA ASP A 31 -5.52 14.58 -25.29
C ASP A 31 -5.84 15.24 -23.92
N LEU A 32 -5.80 14.46 -22.82
CA LEU A 32 -5.98 14.99 -21.46
C LEU A 32 -4.85 15.93 -21.03
N GLN A 33 -3.61 15.69 -21.45
CA GLN A 33 -2.50 16.63 -21.18
C GLN A 33 -2.69 17.95 -21.94
N LEU A 34 -3.19 17.90 -23.17
CA LEU A 34 -3.51 19.08 -23.97
C LEU A 34 -4.65 19.89 -23.34
N GLU A 35 -5.67 19.20 -22.83
CA GLU A 35 -6.80 19.83 -22.14
C GLU A 35 -6.39 20.44 -20.79
N HIS A 36 -5.55 19.75 -20.01
CA HIS A 36 -5.00 20.28 -18.76
C HIS A 36 -4.15 21.55 -18.98
N THR A 37 -3.35 21.57 -20.05
CA THR A 37 -2.54 22.75 -20.41
C THR A 37 -3.40 23.91 -20.90
N PHE A 38 -4.46 23.65 -21.66
CA PHE A 38 -5.44 24.67 -22.06
C PHE A 38 -6.17 25.29 -20.86
N VAL A 39 -6.62 24.46 -19.91
CA VAL A 39 -7.32 24.93 -18.71
C VAL A 39 -6.40 25.76 -17.79
N LEU A 40 -5.12 25.36 -17.64
CA LEU A 40 -4.14 26.13 -16.89
C LEU A 40 -3.86 27.51 -17.49
N ASP A 41 -3.82 27.62 -18.82
CA ASP A 41 -3.58 28.90 -19.49
C ASP A 41 -4.79 29.84 -19.35
N LYS A 42 -6.01 29.27 -19.45
CA LYS A 42 -7.26 30.00 -19.20
C LYS A 42 -7.38 30.47 -17.74
N PHE A 43 -6.94 29.65 -16.77
CA PHE A 43 -6.88 30.03 -15.36
C PHE A 43 -5.89 31.18 -15.12
N ARG A 44 -4.73 31.17 -15.79
CA ARG A 44 -3.74 32.28 -15.71
C ARG A 44 -4.28 33.59 -16.26
N GLN A 45 -5.00 33.54 -17.40
CA GLN A 45 -5.64 34.73 -17.97
C GLN A 45 -6.71 35.31 -17.03
N LEU A 46 -7.60 34.47 -16.50
CA LEU A 46 -8.65 34.91 -15.57
C LEU A 46 -8.08 35.45 -14.25
N LYS A 47 -6.95 34.91 -13.77
CA LYS A 47 -6.27 35.41 -12.58
C LYS A 47 -5.67 36.81 -12.82
N ALA A 48 -5.01 37.02 -13.95
CA ALA A 48 -4.43 38.32 -14.32
C ALA A 48 -5.51 39.40 -14.47
N GLU A 49 -6.67 39.04 -15.02
CA GLU A 49 -7.81 39.97 -15.15
C GLU A 49 -8.43 40.31 -13.78
N ASN A 50 -8.53 39.34 -12.86
CA ASN A 50 -8.98 39.58 -11.49
C ASN A 50 -8.05 40.50 -10.71
N ASP A 51 -6.73 40.31 -10.84
CA ASP A 51 -5.75 41.16 -10.17
C ASP A 51 -5.77 42.60 -10.71
N ARG A 52 -6.03 42.78 -12.01
CA ARG A 52 -6.25 44.10 -12.62
C ARG A 52 -7.50 44.79 -12.05
N LEU A 53 -8.63 44.09 -12.01
CA LEU A 53 -9.89 44.63 -11.49
C LEU A 53 -9.79 45.00 -10.00
N ARG A 54 -9.07 44.22 -9.19
CA ARG A 54 -8.80 44.55 -7.77
C ARG A 54 -8.04 45.87 -7.63
N THR A 55 -7.05 46.10 -8.49
CA THR A 55 -6.24 47.33 -8.49
C THR A 55 -7.09 48.55 -8.85
N GLU A 56 -8.02 48.42 -9.80
CA GLU A 56 -8.96 49.49 -10.16
C GLU A 56 -9.95 49.80 -9.01
N ILE A 57 -10.48 48.77 -8.35
CA ILE A 57 -11.39 48.93 -7.19
C ILE A 57 -10.69 49.67 -6.04
N ASP A 58 -9.46 49.32 -5.71
CA ASP A 58 -8.73 50.02 -4.65
C ASP A 58 -8.42 51.48 -5.04
N GLY A 59 -8.12 51.75 -6.32
CA GLY A 59 -8.02 53.12 -6.84
C GLY A 59 -9.33 53.93 -6.78
N PHE A 60 -10.49 53.28 -6.85
CA PHE A 60 -11.78 53.94 -6.61
C PHE A 60 -12.02 54.24 -5.13
N LYS A 61 -11.66 53.32 -4.21
CA LYS A 61 -11.81 53.54 -2.76
C LYS A 61 -10.97 54.72 -2.26
N THR A 62 -9.73 54.86 -2.73
CA THR A 62 -8.85 55.97 -2.31
C THR A 62 -9.40 57.33 -2.74
N ARG A 63 -9.96 57.41 -3.96
CA ARG A 63 -10.61 58.64 -4.45
C ARG A 63 -11.89 58.98 -3.68
N LEU A 64 -12.67 57.98 -3.30
CA LEU A 64 -13.88 58.18 -2.50
C LEU A 64 -13.55 58.68 -1.08
N SER A 65 -12.48 58.16 -0.47
CA SER A 65 -12.01 58.61 0.85
C SER A 65 -11.55 60.06 0.81
N SER A 66 -10.72 60.44 -0.18
CA SER A 66 -10.26 61.82 -0.32
C SER A 66 -11.42 62.81 -0.51
N ALA A 67 -12.43 62.44 -1.28
CA ALA A 67 -13.60 63.30 -1.46
C ALA A 67 -14.42 63.44 -0.16
N ALA A 68 -14.53 62.38 0.65
CA ALA A 68 -15.23 62.42 1.93
C ALA A 68 -14.53 63.33 2.96
N ASP A 69 -13.20 63.32 2.99
CA ASP A 69 -12.40 64.18 3.86
C ASP A 69 -12.55 65.67 3.46
N ASP A 70 -12.52 65.99 2.15
CA ASP A 70 -12.75 67.35 1.65
C ASP A 70 -14.15 67.88 2.03
N TYR A 71 -15.18 67.03 2.01
CA TYR A 71 -16.53 67.42 2.44
C TYR A 71 -16.64 67.61 3.95
N HIS A 72 -15.85 66.89 4.74
CA HIS A 72 -15.80 67.04 6.19
C HIS A 72 -15.23 68.41 6.58
N ASP A 73 -14.13 68.82 5.95
CA ASP A 73 -13.49 70.12 6.18
C ASP A 73 -14.42 71.31 5.80
N ILE A 74 -15.18 71.17 4.71
CA ILE A 74 -16.16 72.17 4.29
C ILE A 74 -17.31 72.28 5.30
N LEU A 75 -17.74 71.16 5.88
CA LEU A 75 -18.82 71.12 6.89
C LEU A 75 -18.36 71.70 8.24
N GLU A 76 -17.12 71.42 8.65
CA GLU A 76 -16.54 71.98 9.87
C GLU A 76 -16.38 73.51 9.76
N HIS A 77 -15.86 73.99 8.62
CA HIS A 77 -15.77 75.43 8.33
C HIS A 77 -17.15 76.12 8.30
N ARG A 78 -18.18 75.44 7.78
CA ARG A 78 -19.56 75.94 7.78
C ARG A 78 -20.18 75.97 9.18
N GLN A 79 -19.90 74.98 10.04
CA GLN A 79 -20.36 74.97 11.43
C GLN A 79 -19.68 76.06 12.27
N GLU A 80 -18.42 76.38 12.01
CA GLU A 80 -17.74 77.52 12.65
C GLU A 80 -18.32 78.87 12.20
N GLN A 81 -18.62 79.04 10.91
CA GLN A 81 -19.32 80.23 10.39
C GLN A 81 -20.72 80.39 11.00
N ILE A 82 -21.46 79.29 11.17
CA ILE A 82 -22.79 79.29 11.79
C ILE A 82 -22.69 79.66 13.27
N LYS A 83 -21.74 79.11 14.03
CA LYS A 83 -21.51 79.51 15.44
C LYS A 83 -21.11 80.98 15.59
N ALA A 84 -20.34 81.52 14.65
CA ALA A 84 -19.97 82.93 14.64
C ALA A 84 -21.19 83.84 14.37
N GLU A 85 -22.09 83.43 13.46
CA GLU A 85 -23.34 84.15 13.19
C GLU A 85 -24.39 83.97 14.30
N GLU A 86 -24.48 82.82 14.98
CA GLU A 86 -25.35 82.60 16.16
C GLU A 86 -24.96 83.50 17.34
N ASN A 87 -23.66 83.74 17.54
CA ASN A 87 -23.16 84.67 18.54
C ASN A 87 -23.46 86.14 18.19
N LYS A 88 -23.44 86.50 16.89
CA LYS A 88 -23.97 87.81 16.43
C LYS A 88 -25.50 87.89 16.61
N LEU A 89 -26.23 86.81 16.35
CA LEU A 89 -27.69 86.75 16.45
C LEU A 89 -28.18 86.97 17.88
N LYS A 90 -27.48 86.44 18.89
CA LYS A 90 -27.75 86.72 20.31
C LYS A 90 -27.52 88.18 20.69
N GLY A 91 -26.50 88.82 20.11
CA GLY A 91 -26.28 90.26 20.28
C GLY A 91 -27.38 91.11 19.62
N LEU A 92 -27.83 90.69 18.42
CA LEU A 92 -28.90 91.32 17.66
C LEU A 92 -30.29 91.10 18.28
N GLN A 93 -30.57 89.97 18.94
CA GLN A 93 -31.85 89.73 19.63
C GLN A 93 -32.13 90.76 20.74
N SER A 94 -31.10 91.21 21.47
CA SER A 94 -31.24 92.30 22.44
C SER A 94 -31.49 93.68 21.79
N HIS A 95 -31.16 93.80 20.51
CA HIS A 95 -31.38 94.99 19.70
C HIS A 95 -32.74 94.93 18.96
N VAL A 96 -33.23 93.72 18.67
CA VAL A 96 -34.50 93.43 17.99
C VAL A 96 -35.70 93.75 18.87
N GLU A 97 -35.69 93.52 20.19
CA GLU A 97 -36.77 94.00 21.07
C GLU A 97 -36.95 95.53 21.02
N LYS A 98 -35.87 96.26 20.74
CA LYS A 98 -35.89 97.72 20.55
C LYS A 98 -36.38 98.12 19.16
N LEU A 99 -36.07 97.32 18.14
CA LEU A 99 -36.42 97.56 16.74
C LEU A 99 -37.80 96.97 16.37
N GLU A 100 -38.40 96.08 17.15
CA GLU A 100 -39.78 95.57 16.96
C GLU A 100 -40.83 96.67 17.04
N GLY A 101 -40.54 97.76 17.78
CA GLY A 101 -41.32 99.01 17.74
C GLY A 101 -41.12 99.83 16.47
N ASP A 102 -39.96 99.73 15.82
CA ASP A 102 -39.63 100.43 14.58
C ASP A 102 -40.00 99.60 13.33
N ILE A 103 -40.13 98.27 13.45
CA ILE A 103 -40.45 97.32 12.37
C ILE A 103 -41.88 97.46 11.83
N GLN A 104 -42.84 97.91 12.65
CA GLN A 104 -44.18 98.23 12.13
C GLN A 104 -44.15 99.41 11.14
N ARG A 105 -43.12 100.25 11.22
CA ARG A 105 -42.92 101.43 10.37
C ARG A 105 -42.22 101.10 9.04
N TYR A 106 -41.44 100.01 9.00
CA TYR A 106 -40.69 99.58 7.82
C TYR A 106 -41.39 98.50 6.98
N GLN A 107 -42.52 97.94 7.44
CA GLN A 107 -43.39 97.10 6.63
C GLN A 107 -44.01 97.84 5.42
N ASP A 108 -44.01 99.17 5.44
CA ASP A 108 -44.38 100.01 4.29
C ASP A 108 -43.27 100.10 3.21
N GLU A 109 -42.03 99.73 3.51
CA GLU A 109 -40.87 99.96 2.64
C GLU A 109 -40.43 98.72 1.83
N ILE A 110 -40.80 97.50 2.24
CA ILE A 110 -40.46 96.25 1.54
C ILE A 110 -41.45 95.91 0.40
N LYS A 111 -42.24 96.91 -0.01
CA LYS A 111 -42.73 97.06 -1.38
C LYS A 111 -41.57 97.25 -2.39
N GLY A 112 -40.37 97.63 -1.93
CA GLY A 112 -39.20 97.90 -2.76
C GLY A 112 -38.32 96.69 -3.14
N LEU A 113 -38.35 95.57 -2.42
CA LEU A 113 -37.42 94.44 -2.70
C LEU A 113 -38.03 93.37 -3.60
N LYS A 114 -38.79 93.84 -4.60
CA LYS A 114 -39.13 93.11 -5.83
C LYS A 114 -37.94 93.05 -6.81
N ASP A 115 -36.85 93.77 -6.54
CA ASP A 115 -35.72 93.90 -7.45
C ASP A 115 -34.65 92.81 -7.33
N SER A 116 -34.76 91.89 -6.37
CA SER A 116 -33.86 90.73 -6.27
C SER A 116 -34.50 89.44 -6.80
N ASN A 117 -35.34 89.56 -7.82
CA ASN A 117 -35.86 88.43 -8.58
C ASN A 117 -34.93 88.04 -9.76
N GLY A 118 -33.67 88.51 -9.79
CA GLY A 118 -32.88 88.52 -11.02
C GLY A 118 -31.82 87.41 -11.20
N GLN A 119 -31.30 86.80 -10.13
CA GLN A 119 -30.06 86.00 -10.24
C GLN A 119 -30.20 84.47 -10.09
N GLN A 120 -31.40 83.94 -9.83
CA GLN A 120 -31.59 82.50 -9.55
C GLN A 120 -32.19 81.67 -10.70
N ALA A 121 -32.47 82.28 -11.86
CA ALA A 121 -33.15 81.57 -12.95
C ALA A 121 -32.24 80.78 -13.92
N VAL A 122 -30.91 80.82 -13.77
CA VAL A 122 -29.98 80.19 -14.74
C VAL A 122 -29.31 78.90 -14.23
N LYS A 123 -29.37 78.58 -12.93
CA LYS A 123 -28.74 77.35 -12.38
C LYS A 123 -29.65 76.11 -12.34
N LEU A 124 -30.87 76.21 -12.86
CA LEU A 124 -31.88 75.14 -12.76
C LEU A 124 -31.95 74.23 -14.00
N ASP A 125 -31.42 74.65 -15.14
CA ASP A 125 -31.40 73.85 -16.38
C ASP A 125 -30.20 72.88 -16.46
N GLU A 126 -29.06 73.20 -15.82
CA GLU A 126 -27.89 72.31 -15.76
C GLU A 126 -28.08 71.13 -14.80
N ALA A 127 -28.95 71.24 -13.80
CA ALA A 127 -29.26 70.18 -12.85
C ALA A 127 -30.23 69.12 -13.41
N ALA A 128 -31.06 69.47 -14.39
CA ALA A 128 -32.03 68.56 -15.01
C ALA A 128 -31.37 67.55 -15.98
N GLN A 129 -30.31 67.97 -16.67
CA GLN A 129 -29.53 67.10 -17.56
C GLN A 129 -28.73 66.03 -16.77
N MET A 130 -28.23 66.37 -15.58
CA MET A 130 -27.48 65.45 -14.71
C MET A 130 -28.36 64.37 -14.03
N LEU A 131 -29.66 64.62 -13.86
CA LEU A 131 -30.62 63.65 -13.31
C LEU A 131 -30.99 62.57 -14.33
N ALA A 132 -31.08 62.90 -15.62
CA ALA A 132 -31.34 61.94 -16.70
C ALA A 132 -30.15 60.98 -16.92
N ASP A 133 -28.91 61.44 -16.75
CA ASP A 133 -27.71 60.60 -16.84
C ASP A 133 -27.59 59.62 -15.65
N LYS A 134 -28.08 60.01 -14.47
CA LYS A 134 -28.11 59.16 -13.27
C LYS A 134 -29.01 57.94 -13.45
N GLU A 135 -30.22 58.10 -13.99
CA GLU A 135 -31.16 56.99 -14.18
C GLU A 135 -30.62 55.94 -15.17
N ASN A 136 -29.99 56.40 -16.27
CA ASN A 136 -29.34 55.52 -17.24
C ASN A 136 -28.16 54.73 -16.63
N LEU A 137 -27.36 55.38 -15.79
CA LEU A 137 -26.26 54.73 -15.06
C LEU A 137 -26.78 53.72 -14.03
N GLU A 138 -27.84 54.03 -13.29
CA GLU A 138 -28.46 53.10 -12.33
C GLU A 138 -29.08 51.87 -13.01
N GLU A 139 -29.64 52.03 -14.21
CA GLU A 139 -30.14 50.89 -15.00
C GLU A 139 -29.00 50.03 -15.55
N ALA A 140 -27.89 50.65 -16.00
CA ALA A 140 -26.70 49.93 -16.43
C ALA A 140 -26.04 49.14 -15.29
N VAL A 141 -25.99 49.73 -14.08
CA VAL A 141 -25.49 49.05 -12.87
C VAL A 141 -26.38 47.88 -12.49
N ARG A 142 -27.72 48.01 -12.56
CA ARG A 142 -28.65 46.89 -12.31
C ARG A 142 -28.44 45.73 -13.29
N ARG A 143 -28.34 46.01 -14.60
CA ARG A 143 -28.08 44.98 -15.61
C ARG A 143 -26.73 44.28 -15.40
N GLN A 144 -25.70 45.02 -15.00
CA GLN A 144 -24.40 44.45 -14.64
C GLN A 144 -24.48 43.58 -13.38
N HIS A 145 -25.26 44.00 -12.38
CA HIS A 145 -25.47 43.23 -11.14
C HIS A 145 -26.17 41.88 -11.42
N ASP A 146 -27.24 41.89 -12.21
CA ASP A 146 -27.97 40.67 -12.61
C ASP A 146 -27.08 39.71 -13.40
N LEU A 147 -26.19 40.24 -14.25
CA LEU A 147 -25.22 39.44 -15.01
C LEU A 147 -24.18 38.80 -14.08
N ILE A 148 -23.65 39.56 -13.11
CA ILE A 148 -22.71 39.06 -12.10
C ILE A 148 -23.35 37.95 -11.27
N GLU A 149 -24.62 38.13 -10.85
CA GLU A 149 -25.32 37.14 -10.06
C GLU A 149 -25.53 35.83 -10.85
N LYS A 150 -25.91 35.93 -12.13
CA LYS A 150 -26.02 34.78 -13.02
C LYS A 150 -24.69 34.06 -13.24
N GLN A 151 -23.61 34.81 -13.48
CA GLN A 151 -22.26 34.25 -13.63
C GLN A 151 -21.75 33.59 -12.33
N THR A 152 -22.10 34.17 -11.17
CA THR A 152 -21.74 33.62 -9.86
C THR A 152 -22.41 32.26 -9.63
N GLU A 153 -23.66 32.11 -10.04
CA GLU A 153 -24.37 30.84 -9.93
C GLU A 153 -23.85 29.79 -10.93
N GLU A 154 -23.49 30.18 -12.15
CA GLU A 154 -22.81 29.29 -13.10
C GLU A 154 -21.44 28.82 -12.55
N LEU A 155 -20.65 29.72 -11.95
CA LEU A 155 -19.38 29.36 -11.30
C LEU A 155 -19.59 28.40 -10.13
N ARG A 156 -20.64 28.59 -9.33
CA ARG A 156 -20.99 27.68 -8.22
C ARG A 156 -21.32 26.29 -8.74
N ASN A 157 -22.07 26.18 -9.83
CA ASN A 157 -22.40 24.90 -10.47
C ASN A 157 -21.18 24.21 -11.08
N ILE A 158 -20.31 24.96 -11.77
CA ILE A 158 -19.06 24.42 -12.32
C ILE A 158 -18.16 23.90 -11.22
N LYS A 159 -18.02 24.64 -10.11
CA LYS A 159 -17.22 24.20 -8.95
C LYS A 159 -17.74 22.88 -8.37
N LYS A 160 -19.06 22.76 -8.21
CA LYS A 160 -19.69 21.52 -7.74
C LYS A 160 -19.40 20.34 -8.67
N HIS A 161 -19.50 20.53 -9.99
CA HIS A 161 -19.15 19.49 -10.95
C HIS A 161 -17.66 19.14 -10.95
N LEU A 162 -16.78 20.11 -10.70
CA LEU A 162 -15.35 19.86 -10.56
C LEU A 162 -15.04 18.99 -9.35
N GLU A 163 -15.67 19.28 -8.20
CA GLU A 163 -15.56 18.47 -6.98
C GLU A 163 -16.11 17.04 -7.20
N GLU A 164 -17.24 16.89 -7.89
CA GLU A 164 -17.79 15.58 -8.27
C GLU A 164 -16.82 14.80 -9.17
N ARG A 165 -16.26 15.45 -10.20
CA ARG A 165 -15.28 14.84 -11.12
C ARG A 165 -13.97 14.47 -10.41
N ASP A 166 -13.46 15.30 -9.51
CA ASP A 166 -12.26 15.00 -8.71
C ASP A 166 -12.49 13.75 -7.83
N THR A 167 -13.67 13.60 -7.24
CA THR A 167 -14.00 12.40 -6.46
C THR A 167 -14.10 11.15 -7.32
N GLU A 168 -14.65 11.25 -8.53
CA GLU A 168 -14.70 10.13 -9.49
C GLU A 168 -13.30 9.76 -9.99
N LEU A 169 -12.47 10.76 -10.32
CA LEU A 169 -11.10 10.55 -10.77
C LEU A 169 -10.25 9.89 -9.68
N SER A 170 -10.42 10.31 -8.42
CA SER A 170 -9.80 9.66 -7.27
C SER A 170 -10.20 8.18 -7.16
N LYS A 171 -11.49 7.86 -7.31
CA LYS A 171 -12.00 6.47 -7.31
C LYS A 171 -11.44 5.65 -8.48
N ALA A 172 -11.38 6.24 -9.67
CA ALA A 172 -10.84 5.59 -10.86
C ALA A 172 -9.34 5.29 -10.70
N ASN A 173 -8.56 6.26 -10.21
CA ASN A 173 -7.13 6.06 -9.91
C ASN A 173 -6.90 4.95 -8.88
N LEU A 174 -7.70 4.93 -7.81
CA LEU A 174 -7.66 3.85 -6.81
C LEU A 174 -7.92 2.48 -7.44
N ALA A 175 -8.89 2.38 -8.34
CA ALA A 175 -9.23 1.14 -9.04
C ALA A 175 -8.13 0.71 -10.03
N ILE A 176 -7.56 1.65 -10.79
CA ILE A 176 -6.45 1.39 -11.72
C ILE A 176 -5.25 0.85 -10.94
N GLU A 177 -4.85 1.53 -9.86
CA GLU A 177 -3.72 1.07 -9.02
C GLU A 177 -3.97 -0.32 -8.41
N GLU A 178 -5.20 -0.62 -7.97
CA GLU A 178 -5.56 -1.95 -7.45
C GLU A 178 -5.47 -3.03 -8.54
N LEU A 179 -5.92 -2.73 -9.75
CA LEU A 179 -5.79 -3.63 -10.90
C LEU A 179 -4.34 -3.81 -11.32
N THR A 180 -3.53 -2.75 -11.30
CA THR A 180 -2.09 -2.80 -11.58
C THR A 180 -1.39 -3.73 -10.58
N LEU A 181 -1.64 -3.59 -9.28
CA LEU A 181 -1.07 -4.47 -8.25
C LEU A 181 -1.48 -5.94 -8.44
N LYS A 182 -2.76 -6.20 -8.77
CA LYS A 182 -3.23 -7.57 -9.05
C LYS A 182 -2.58 -8.16 -10.30
N SER A 183 -2.40 -7.37 -11.35
CA SER A 183 -1.73 -7.79 -12.59
C SER A 183 -0.22 -8.00 -12.41
N ALA A 184 0.40 -7.36 -11.42
CA ALA A 184 1.82 -7.53 -11.10
C ALA A 184 2.12 -8.85 -10.36
N GLY A 185 1.08 -9.52 -9.84
CA GLY A 185 1.24 -10.85 -9.26
C GLY A 185 1.75 -11.83 -10.29
N ALA A 186 2.79 -12.59 -9.94
CA ALA A 186 3.45 -13.52 -10.84
C ALA A 186 3.66 -14.86 -10.16
N THR A 187 3.51 -15.96 -10.90
CA THR A 187 3.95 -17.28 -10.48
C THR A 187 4.99 -17.74 -11.47
N ASP A 188 6.20 -17.97 -10.98
CA ASP A 188 7.37 -18.29 -11.78
C ASP A 188 7.98 -19.60 -11.31
N LEU A 189 8.39 -20.45 -12.25
CA LEU A 189 9.11 -21.68 -11.96
C LEU A 189 10.60 -21.39 -12.18
N ARG A 190 11.35 -21.30 -11.10
CA ARG A 190 12.79 -21.04 -11.14
C ARG A 190 13.57 -22.32 -10.90
N ILE A 191 14.69 -22.45 -11.58
CA ILE A 191 15.66 -23.50 -11.26
C ILE A 191 16.67 -22.86 -10.31
N LEU A 192 16.64 -23.31 -9.06
CA LEU A 192 17.52 -22.86 -8.00
C LEU A 192 18.14 -24.08 -7.34
N PHE A 193 19.44 -24.04 -7.11
CA PHE A 193 20.21 -25.16 -6.57
C PHE A 193 20.04 -26.44 -7.41
N ASP A 194 19.94 -26.30 -8.73
CA ASP A 194 19.67 -27.39 -9.68
C ASP A 194 18.33 -28.12 -9.46
N GLU A 195 17.42 -27.52 -8.67
CA GLU A 195 16.11 -28.06 -8.33
C GLU A 195 15.00 -27.07 -8.76
N PRO A 196 13.78 -27.55 -9.05
CA PRO A 196 12.67 -26.67 -9.42
C PRO A 196 12.02 -26.05 -8.19
N TRP A 197 11.94 -24.73 -8.17
CA TRP A 197 11.29 -23.92 -7.14
C TRP A 197 10.13 -23.15 -7.74
N LEU A 198 9.00 -23.14 -7.05
CA LEU A 198 7.86 -22.31 -7.45
C LEU A 198 7.91 -21.03 -6.62
N VAL A 199 8.05 -19.88 -7.29
CA VAL A 199 8.05 -18.57 -6.67
C VAL A 199 6.74 -17.87 -7.03
N GLN A 200 5.92 -17.59 -6.03
CA GLN A 200 4.67 -16.85 -6.20
C GLN A 200 4.81 -15.50 -5.54
N VAL A 201 4.65 -14.43 -6.32
CA VAL A 201 4.64 -13.06 -5.81
C VAL A 201 3.22 -12.54 -5.92
N SER A 202 2.70 -12.01 -4.83
CA SER A 202 1.42 -11.34 -4.78
C SER A 202 1.56 -9.98 -4.10
N TYR A 203 0.68 -9.05 -4.50
CA TYR A 203 0.68 -7.69 -3.99
C TYR A 203 -0.71 -7.37 -3.44
N ALA A 204 -0.74 -6.69 -2.31
CA ALA A 204 -1.96 -6.22 -1.68
C ALA A 204 -1.82 -4.74 -1.30
N ARG A 205 -2.85 -3.96 -1.62
CA ARG A 205 -2.98 -2.60 -1.12
C ARG A 205 -3.54 -2.63 0.30
N LEU A 206 -2.85 -1.96 1.20
CA LEU A 206 -3.20 -1.91 2.60
C LEU A 206 -4.22 -0.81 2.88
N LYS A 207 -5.12 -1.08 3.81
CA LYS A 207 -6.25 -0.21 4.20
C LYS A 207 -6.28 -0.04 5.72
N GLY A 208 -7.19 0.79 6.22
CA GLY A 208 -7.37 1.01 7.67
C GLY A 208 -6.44 2.08 8.24
N ASP A 209 -6.00 1.89 9.48
CA ASP A 209 -5.15 2.83 10.22
C ASP A 209 -3.68 2.69 9.81
N ILE A 210 -3.39 3.07 8.57
CA ILE A 210 -2.09 2.82 7.95
C ILE A 210 -0.97 3.58 8.69
N PRO A 211 0.03 2.89 9.27
CA PRO A 211 1.10 3.52 10.04
C PRO A 211 2.05 4.32 9.13
N LEU A 212 2.73 5.28 9.76
CA LEU A 212 3.82 6.01 9.12
C LEU A 212 5.05 5.11 8.97
N ASP A 213 5.82 5.44 7.95
CA ASP A 213 7.15 4.90 7.72
C ASP A 213 8.13 5.38 8.79
N ARG A 214 8.98 4.47 9.25
CA ARG A 214 9.85 4.53 10.43
C ARG A 214 11.15 3.77 10.22
N GLU A 215 12.27 4.43 10.43
CA GLU A 215 13.57 3.78 10.45
C GLU A 215 13.74 2.94 11.73
N PHE A 216 14.48 1.83 11.64
CA PHE A 216 14.82 0.97 12.78
C PHE A 216 13.62 0.40 13.57
N GLY A 217 12.46 0.28 12.91
CA GLY A 217 11.29 -0.44 13.44
C GLY A 217 11.42 -1.94 13.24
N CYS A 218 10.69 -2.72 14.04
CA CYS A 218 10.64 -4.17 13.91
C CYS A 218 9.24 -4.62 13.48
N ILE A 219 9.18 -5.46 12.45
CA ILE A 219 7.99 -6.18 12.05
C ILE A 219 8.15 -7.66 12.40
N ALA A 220 7.13 -8.26 12.98
CA ALA A 220 7.11 -9.67 13.35
C ALA A 220 5.86 -10.35 12.79
N SER A 221 6.02 -11.56 12.28
CA SER A 221 4.91 -12.40 11.80
C SER A 221 4.31 -13.21 12.95
N LEU A 222 2.99 -13.21 13.07
CA LEU A 222 2.23 -13.85 14.15
C LEU A 222 1.10 -14.71 13.60
N ALA A 223 0.52 -15.56 14.46
CA ALA A 223 -0.62 -16.41 14.13
C ALA A 223 -0.41 -17.20 12.81
N LEU A 224 0.77 -17.80 12.68
CA LEU A 224 1.20 -18.52 11.47
C LEU A 224 1.26 -17.65 10.20
N GLY A 225 1.69 -16.41 10.34
CA GLY A 225 1.80 -15.44 9.24
C GLY A 225 0.48 -14.80 8.82
N LYS A 226 -0.58 -14.93 9.63
CA LYS A 226 -1.88 -14.26 9.38
C LYS A 226 -1.89 -12.80 9.83
N HIS A 227 -1.07 -12.47 10.83
CA HIS A 227 -0.95 -11.11 11.34
C HIS A 227 0.50 -10.67 11.29
N LEU A 228 0.77 -9.43 10.87
CA LEU A 228 2.06 -8.79 11.05
C LEU A 228 1.94 -7.72 12.11
N VAL A 229 2.81 -7.75 13.11
CA VAL A 229 2.85 -6.74 14.17
C VAL A 229 4.08 -5.89 13.99
N LEU A 230 3.85 -4.58 13.90
CA LEU A 230 4.89 -3.58 13.70
C LEU A 230 4.97 -2.70 14.94
N TYR A 231 6.13 -2.67 15.58
CA TYR A 231 6.39 -1.93 16.81
C TYR A 231 7.74 -1.21 16.79
N GLY A 232 7.82 -0.10 17.53
CA GLY A 232 8.99 0.77 17.63
C GLY A 232 9.37 1.47 16.32
N GLY A 233 10.62 1.93 16.21
CA GLY A 233 11.13 2.73 15.08
C GLY A 233 10.93 4.23 15.26
N ALA A 234 11.68 5.02 14.50
CA ALA A 234 11.63 6.48 14.53
C ALA A 234 11.33 7.04 13.14
N SER A 235 10.48 8.06 13.05
CA SER A 235 10.20 8.76 11.79
C SER A 235 10.61 10.21 11.90
N LYS A 236 11.24 10.74 10.84
CA LYS A 236 11.61 12.14 10.72
C LYS A 236 10.60 12.85 9.82
N VAL A 237 9.64 13.54 10.43
CA VAL A 237 8.68 14.37 9.68
C VAL A 237 9.15 15.83 9.80
N GLY A 238 9.52 16.46 8.67
CA GLY A 238 9.96 17.85 8.66
C GLY A 238 11.29 18.12 9.38
N GLY A 239 12.14 17.11 9.57
CA GLY A 239 13.45 17.23 10.24
C GLY A 239 13.43 17.01 11.75
N ALA A 240 12.27 16.92 12.38
CA ALA A 240 12.11 16.55 13.78
C ALA A 240 11.65 15.08 13.91
N VAL A 241 12.11 14.39 14.95
CA VAL A 241 11.61 13.05 15.29
C VAL A 241 10.17 13.19 15.78
N SER A 242 9.24 12.51 15.14
CA SER A 242 7.84 12.51 15.58
C SER A 242 7.71 11.80 16.92
N GLU A 243 7.33 12.52 17.99
CA GLU A 243 7.25 11.98 19.36
C GLU A 243 6.26 10.80 19.51
N GLY A 244 5.30 10.67 18.58
CA GLY A 244 4.29 9.61 18.59
C GLY A 244 4.78 8.31 17.94
N VAL A 245 5.74 8.38 17.01
CA VAL A 245 6.23 7.22 16.28
C VAL A 245 7.16 6.40 17.18
N GLY A 246 6.99 5.09 17.16
CA GLY A 246 7.73 4.15 18.01
C GLY A 246 7.08 3.85 19.36
N ARG A 247 5.98 4.53 19.72
CA ARG A 247 5.11 4.15 20.86
C ARG A 247 3.96 3.24 20.45
N GLU A 248 3.63 3.26 19.16
CA GLU A 248 2.47 2.58 18.62
C GLU A 248 2.78 1.16 18.17
N VAL A 249 1.84 0.27 18.46
CA VAL A 249 1.73 -1.04 17.85
C VAL A 249 0.72 -0.92 16.72
N ALA A 250 1.13 -1.31 15.52
CA ALA A 250 0.23 -1.47 14.38
C ALA A 250 0.15 -2.96 14.03
N VAL A 251 -1.05 -3.44 13.76
CA VAL A 251 -1.31 -4.86 13.47
C VAL A 251 -1.97 -4.96 12.11
N LEU A 252 -1.31 -5.64 11.18
CA LEU A 252 -1.83 -5.90 9.85
C LEU A 252 -2.43 -7.29 9.81
N ASN A 253 -3.71 -7.38 9.47
CA ASN A 253 -4.28 -8.65 9.02
C ASN A 253 -3.91 -8.87 7.55
N VAL A 254 -3.13 -9.93 7.30
CA VAL A 254 -2.60 -10.25 5.97
C VAL A 254 -3.69 -10.70 4.99
N GLU A 255 -4.73 -11.39 5.49
CA GLU A 255 -5.82 -11.91 4.67
C GLU A 255 -6.76 -10.78 4.20
N SER A 256 -7.06 -9.81 5.07
CA SER A 256 -7.93 -8.68 4.74
C SER A 256 -7.17 -7.46 4.20
N GLY A 257 -5.85 -7.38 4.42
CA GLY A 257 -5.03 -6.22 4.09
C GLY A 257 -5.31 -4.98 4.95
N VAL A 258 -5.91 -5.14 6.13
CA VAL A 258 -6.31 -4.03 7.01
C VAL A 258 -5.33 -3.86 8.15
N TRP A 259 -4.79 -2.65 8.29
CA TRP A 259 -4.07 -2.18 9.47
C TRP A 259 -5.04 -1.74 10.55
N GLU A 260 -4.76 -2.22 11.76
CA GLU A 260 -5.43 -1.82 12.99
C GLU A 260 -4.42 -1.21 13.95
N ARG A 261 -4.84 -0.16 14.67
CA ARG A 261 -4.02 0.49 15.70
C ARG A 261 -4.65 0.28 17.09
N PRO A 262 -4.37 -0.85 17.76
CA PRO A 262 -4.94 -1.13 19.08
C PRO A 262 -4.46 -0.12 20.12
N SER A 263 -5.38 0.70 20.63
CA SER A 263 -5.06 1.78 21.58
C SER A 263 -4.48 1.26 22.91
N SER A 264 -4.89 0.06 23.32
CA SER A 264 -4.40 -0.62 24.53
C SER A 264 -2.94 -1.07 24.45
N ALA A 265 -2.37 -1.15 23.24
CA ALA A 265 -1.01 -1.59 22.98
C ALA A 265 -0.02 -0.42 22.83
N ARG A 266 -0.42 0.82 23.17
CA ARG A 266 0.49 1.97 23.13
C ARG A 266 1.42 1.97 24.34
N THR A 267 2.71 2.20 24.12
CA THR A 267 3.70 2.37 25.20
C THR A 267 3.89 3.83 25.59
N LEU A 268 4.44 4.05 26.80
CA LEU A 268 4.68 5.39 27.33
C LEU A 268 5.85 6.11 26.63
N ALA A 269 6.87 5.36 26.21
CA ALA A 269 8.08 5.88 25.57
C ALA A 269 8.31 5.22 24.21
N ALA A 270 8.78 6.00 23.23
CA ALA A 270 9.16 5.46 21.93
C ALA A 270 10.39 4.58 22.08
N CYS A 271 10.51 3.54 21.26
CA CYS A 271 11.73 2.74 21.17
C CYS A 271 12.10 2.42 19.72
N HIS A 272 13.38 2.35 19.40
CA HIS A 272 13.88 1.90 18.10
C HIS A 272 15.15 1.06 18.25
N SER A 273 15.58 0.38 17.17
CA SER A 273 16.77 -0.48 17.19
C SER A 273 16.73 -1.55 18.31
N HIS A 274 15.53 -2.00 18.66
CA HIS A 274 15.26 -3.09 19.59
C HIS A 274 15.18 -4.40 18.81
N SER A 275 15.05 -5.53 19.51
CA SER A 275 14.58 -6.77 18.89
C SER A 275 13.16 -7.06 19.33
N ALA A 276 12.35 -7.59 18.41
CA ALA A 276 10.99 -8.04 18.67
C ALA A 276 10.83 -9.45 18.10
N VAL A 277 10.55 -10.43 18.96
CA VAL A 277 10.47 -11.84 18.58
C VAL A 277 9.23 -12.49 19.16
N VAL A 278 8.59 -13.35 18.36
CA VAL A 278 7.43 -14.10 18.81
C VAL A 278 7.89 -15.23 19.74
N VAL A 279 7.24 -15.32 20.90
CA VAL A 279 7.48 -16.36 21.91
C VAL A 279 6.19 -17.12 22.16
N GLY A 280 6.22 -18.44 21.95
CA GLY A 280 5.02 -19.26 21.99
C GLY A 280 4.08 -18.91 20.83
N ARG A 281 2.77 -18.79 21.11
CA ARG A 281 1.74 -18.54 20.08
C ARG A 281 1.22 -17.11 20.03
N THR A 282 1.21 -16.42 21.17
CA THR A 282 0.41 -15.19 21.35
C THR A 282 1.16 -14.08 22.10
N LYS A 283 2.48 -14.18 22.19
CA LYS A 283 3.31 -13.16 22.84
C LYS A 283 4.40 -12.67 21.91
N LEU A 284 4.59 -11.36 21.87
CA LEU A 284 5.74 -10.72 21.25
C LEU A 284 6.65 -10.21 22.37
N LEU A 285 7.85 -10.76 22.47
CA LEU A 285 8.88 -10.27 23.38
C LEU A 285 9.66 -9.16 22.71
N VAL A 286 9.75 -8.02 23.39
CA VAL A 286 10.59 -6.89 23.03
C VAL A 286 11.68 -6.73 24.08
N PHE A 287 12.93 -6.62 23.62
CA PHE A 287 14.06 -6.36 24.48
C PHE A 287 14.93 -5.22 23.96
N GLY A 288 15.38 -4.39 24.89
CA GLY A 288 16.37 -3.34 24.68
C GLY A 288 15.98 -2.29 23.64
N GLY A 289 16.97 -1.84 22.87
CA GLY A 289 16.83 -0.72 21.94
C GLY A 289 17.04 0.63 22.61
N VAL A 290 16.93 1.69 21.83
CA VAL A 290 17.07 3.07 22.30
C VAL A 290 15.69 3.61 22.65
N ARG A 291 15.54 4.14 23.87
CA ARG A 291 14.29 4.76 24.34
C ARG A 291 14.24 6.24 23.97
N GLY A 292 13.06 6.86 24.18
CA GLY A 292 12.86 8.29 23.94
C GLY A 292 13.77 9.22 24.77
N ASP A 293 14.42 8.72 25.83
CA ASP A 293 15.46 9.43 26.60
C ASP A 293 16.85 9.37 25.94
N GLY A 294 16.99 8.66 24.82
CA GLY A 294 18.21 8.52 24.02
C GLY A 294 19.15 7.38 24.46
N GLY A 295 18.88 6.73 25.61
CA GLY A 295 19.74 5.67 26.13
C GLY A 295 19.36 4.28 25.62
N PRO A 296 20.33 3.37 25.40
CA PRO A 296 20.05 1.94 25.27
C PRO A 296 19.40 1.39 26.54
N SER A 297 18.45 0.47 26.37
CA SER A 297 17.68 -0.15 27.46
C SER A 297 18.05 -1.64 27.62
N SER A 298 17.79 -2.17 28.81
CA SER A 298 17.83 -3.62 29.13
C SER A 298 16.46 -4.15 29.53
N ASP A 299 15.40 -3.38 29.24
CA ASP A 299 14.06 -3.72 29.68
C ASP A 299 13.47 -4.81 28.78
N VAL A 300 12.71 -5.69 29.42
CA VAL A 300 11.93 -6.72 28.74
C VAL A 300 10.47 -6.32 28.81
N ALA A 301 9.78 -6.36 27.68
CA ALA A 301 8.34 -6.17 27.60
C ALA A 301 7.72 -7.29 26.76
N LEU A 302 6.59 -7.82 27.21
CA LEU A 302 5.82 -8.83 26.49
C LEU A 302 4.50 -8.22 26.05
N LEU A 303 4.23 -8.17 24.76
CA LEU A 303 2.91 -7.82 24.25
C LEU A 303 2.11 -9.12 24.08
N ASN A 304 1.01 -9.27 24.82
CA ASN A 304 0.04 -10.31 24.55
C ASN A 304 -0.79 -9.88 23.33
N THR A 305 -0.74 -10.67 22.27
CA THR A 305 -1.33 -10.34 20.97
C THR A 305 -2.81 -10.67 20.87
N ASP A 306 -3.37 -11.45 21.82
CA ASP A 306 -4.82 -11.70 21.87
C ASP A 306 -5.55 -10.54 22.55
N THR A 307 -4.92 -9.96 23.59
CA THR A 307 -5.50 -8.88 24.39
C THR A 307 -4.97 -7.50 24.01
N MET A 308 -3.91 -7.45 23.21
CA MET A 308 -3.17 -6.23 22.85
C MET A 308 -2.77 -5.42 24.09
N LYS A 309 -2.27 -6.12 25.13
CA LYS A 309 -1.80 -5.52 26.39
C LYS A 309 -0.36 -5.88 26.67
N TRP A 310 0.38 -4.90 27.17
CA TRP A 310 1.75 -5.08 27.62
C TRP A 310 1.80 -5.73 29.00
N ILE A 311 2.77 -6.63 29.15
CA ILE A 311 3.10 -7.35 30.37
C ILE A 311 4.57 -7.09 30.63
N THR A 312 4.89 -6.54 31.80
CA THR A 312 6.27 -6.46 32.28
C THR A 312 6.56 -7.74 33.06
N PRO A 313 7.39 -8.67 32.55
CA PRO A 313 7.71 -9.88 33.28
C PRO A 313 8.49 -9.55 34.54
N GLN A 314 8.21 -10.26 35.63
CA GLN A 314 9.02 -10.21 36.83
C GLN A 314 10.28 -11.04 36.62
N LEU A 315 11.35 -10.37 36.20
CA LEU A 315 12.63 -11.02 35.94
C LEU A 315 13.20 -11.63 37.23
N LYS A 316 13.45 -12.94 37.21
CA LYS A 316 14.12 -13.66 38.29
C LYS A 316 15.63 -13.74 38.00
N GLY A 317 16.43 -14.00 39.03
CA GLY A 317 17.89 -14.07 38.92
C GLY A 317 18.60 -12.71 38.96
N SER A 318 19.91 -12.74 39.23
CA SER A 318 20.77 -11.56 39.34
C SER A 318 21.48 -11.19 38.04
N GLU A 319 21.76 -12.16 37.17
CA GLU A 319 22.45 -11.91 35.90
C GLU A 319 21.49 -11.42 34.82
N ARG A 320 21.89 -10.36 34.12
CA ARG A 320 21.11 -9.76 33.04
C ARG A 320 22.05 -9.19 31.97
N PRO A 321 21.63 -9.20 30.70
CA PRO A 321 22.36 -8.51 29.64
C PRO A 321 22.44 -7.01 29.91
N LEU A 322 23.60 -6.42 29.58
CA LEU A 322 23.77 -4.96 29.59
C LEU A 322 22.75 -4.26 28.68
N PRO A 323 22.36 -3.01 29.01
CA PRO A 323 21.55 -2.18 28.13
C PRO A 323 22.20 -2.01 26.75
N ARG A 324 21.45 -2.30 25.69
CA ARG A 324 22.00 -2.37 24.34
C ARG A 324 20.96 -2.13 23.24
N SER A 325 21.43 -1.71 22.07
CA SER A 325 20.62 -1.55 20.85
C SER A 325 21.28 -2.26 19.67
N GLY A 326 20.53 -2.47 18.58
CA GLY A 326 21.03 -3.11 17.35
C GLY A 326 21.47 -4.57 17.53
N HIS A 327 21.12 -5.20 18.65
CA HIS A 327 21.24 -6.65 18.81
C HIS A 327 20.16 -7.34 17.99
N SER A 328 20.32 -8.64 17.75
CA SER A 328 19.28 -9.46 17.14
C SER A 328 18.92 -10.63 18.04
N SER A 329 17.70 -11.13 17.85
CA SER A 329 17.19 -12.25 18.61
C SER A 329 16.39 -13.21 17.74
N CYS A 330 16.47 -14.50 18.04
CA CYS A 330 15.58 -15.51 17.51
C CYS A 330 14.98 -16.35 18.64
N CYS A 331 13.84 -16.97 18.39
CA CYS A 331 13.17 -17.82 19.38
C CYS A 331 13.25 -19.27 18.97
N ILE A 332 13.73 -20.11 19.88
CA ILE A 332 13.72 -21.56 19.77
C ILE A 332 12.78 -22.08 20.85
N ARG A 333 11.61 -22.57 20.43
CA ARG A 333 10.52 -22.98 21.33
C ARG A 333 10.01 -21.80 22.17
N GLU A 334 10.33 -21.78 23.46
CA GLU A 334 9.97 -20.68 24.39
C GLU A 334 11.21 -19.99 24.98
N ARG A 335 12.36 -20.18 24.33
CA ARG A 335 13.64 -19.57 24.71
C ARG A 335 14.07 -18.59 23.64
N VAL A 336 14.34 -17.36 24.05
CA VAL A 336 14.82 -16.30 23.15
C VAL A 336 16.32 -16.21 23.29
N PHE A 337 17.03 -16.44 22.19
CA PHE A 337 18.46 -16.24 22.10
C PHE A 337 18.74 -14.87 21.51
N MET A 338 19.66 -14.14 22.13
CA MET A 338 20.09 -12.80 21.73
C MET A 338 21.58 -12.84 21.42
N PHE A 339 21.99 -12.12 20.38
CA PHE A 339 23.38 -11.98 19.99
C PHE A 339 23.76 -10.52 19.73
N GLY A 340 24.90 -10.11 20.28
CA GLY A 340 25.59 -8.87 19.95
C GLY A 340 24.86 -7.58 20.31
N GLY A 341 25.01 -6.57 19.45
CA GLY A 341 24.52 -5.20 19.66
C GLY A 341 25.59 -4.24 20.15
N VAL A 342 25.17 -3.04 20.54
CA VAL A 342 26.04 -1.96 21.01
C VAL A 342 25.55 -1.38 22.33
N THR A 343 26.46 -1.12 23.25
CA THR A 343 26.18 -0.45 24.54
C THR A 343 26.14 1.07 24.41
N ALA A 344 25.76 1.76 25.49
CA ALA A 344 25.74 3.23 25.53
C ALA A 344 27.11 3.86 25.25
N ASP A 345 28.20 3.20 25.66
CA ASP A 345 29.58 3.66 25.47
C ASP A 345 30.12 3.34 24.07
N GLY A 346 29.29 2.83 23.15
CA GLY A 346 29.70 2.45 21.80
C GLY A 346 30.44 1.12 21.70
N VAL A 347 30.47 0.33 22.78
CA VAL A 347 31.13 -0.99 22.78
C VAL A 347 30.26 -1.99 22.05
N LEU A 348 30.79 -2.54 20.95
CA LEU A 348 30.17 -3.63 20.22
C LEU A 348 30.31 -4.95 20.99
N LEU A 349 29.30 -5.79 20.90
CA LEU A 349 29.21 -7.05 21.64
C LEU A 349 29.10 -8.25 20.68
N ASN A 350 29.51 -9.42 21.15
CA ASN A 350 29.31 -10.74 20.51
C ASN A 350 28.89 -11.81 21.52
N ASP A 351 28.40 -11.39 22.69
CA ASP A 351 27.90 -12.30 23.73
C ASP A 351 26.57 -12.94 23.32
N VAL A 352 26.28 -14.11 23.89
CA VAL A 352 25.03 -14.83 23.68
C VAL A 352 24.28 -14.89 25.00
N TRP A 353 23.04 -14.40 24.98
CA TRP A 353 22.13 -14.47 26.11
C TRP A 353 20.90 -15.27 25.75
N MET A 354 20.40 -16.06 26.70
CA MET A 354 19.15 -16.79 26.57
C MET A 354 18.15 -16.29 27.61
N TYR A 355 17.01 -15.78 27.16
CA TYR A 355 15.85 -15.54 28.00
C TYR A 355 14.93 -16.77 27.96
N ASP A 356 14.71 -17.38 29.11
CA ASP A 356 13.79 -18.50 29.28
C ASP A 356 12.45 -17.95 29.80
N GLN A 357 11.39 -18.08 28.98
CA GLN A 357 10.09 -17.50 29.27
C GLN A 357 9.40 -18.15 30.47
N ASP A 358 9.53 -19.47 30.64
CA ASP A 358 8.91 -20.23 31.73
C ASP A 358 9.45 -19.80 33.09
N SER A 359 10.76 -19.63 33.18
CA SER A 359 11.43 -19.17 34.39
C SER A 359 11.43 -17.64 34.53
N SER A 360 11.21 -16.90 33.42
CA SER A 360 11.40 -15.45 33.31
C SER A 360 12.82 -15.03 33.76
N GLN A 361 13.83 -15.77 33.29
CA GLN A 361 15.25 -15.56 33.66
C GLN A 361 16.12 -15.38 32.43
N TRP A 362 17.12 -14.50 32.57
CA TRP A 362 18.23 -14.40 31.64
C TRP A 362 19.36 -15.33 32.08
N ASN A 363 19.99 -15.98 31.12
CA ASN A 363 21.16 -16.82 31.33
C ASN A 363 22.24 -16.42 30.31
N HIS A 364 23.44 -16.13 30.79
CA HIS A 364 24.59 -15.94 29.91
C HIS A 364 25.05 -17.29 29.39
N ILE A 365 25.22 -17.41 28.07
CA ILE A 365 25.63 -18.66 27.43
C ILE A 365 27.10 -18.55 27.08
N SER A 366 27.94 -19.30 27.80
CA SER A 366 29.36 -19.43 27.46
C SER A 366 29.51 -20.22 26.16
N THR A 367 30.03 -19.57 25.12
CA THR A 367 30.26 -20.19 23.81
C THR A 367 31.74 -20.30 23.48
N PHE A 368 32.09 -21.30 22.67
CA PHE A 368 33.47 -21.64 22.29
C PHE A 368 33.65 -21.70 20.77
N GLY A 369 34.85 -22.03 20.30
CA GLY A 369 35.15 -22.18 18.88
C GLY A 369 35.46 -20.86 18.18
N THR A 370 35.05 -20.74 16.91
CA THR A 370 35.31 -19.54 16.09
C THR A 370 34.20 -18.52 16.30
N VAL A 371 34.27 -17.80 17.42
CA VAL A 371 33.25 -16.82 17.80
C VAL A 371 33.19 -15.68 16.77
N PRO A 372 31.99 -15.26 16.31
CA PRO A 372 31.87 -14.11 15.42
C PRO A 372 32.41 -12.83 16.09
N THR A 373 32.92 -11.90 15.27
CA THR A 373 33.38 -10.60 15.76
C THR A 373 32.25 -9.81 16.44
N PRO A 374 32.56 -8.96 17.44
CA PRO A 374 31.61 -8.02 18.01
C PRO A 374 30.95 -7.16 16.93
N ARG A 375 29.62 -7.08 16.94
CA ARG A 375 28.86 -6.45 15.85
C ARG A 375 27.46 -5.98 16.26
N THR A 376 26.96 -5.00 15.52
CA THR A 376 25.58 -4.49 15.60
C THR A 376 24.85 -4.73 14.28
N GLY A 377 23.52 -4.77 14.30
CA GLY A 377 22.68 -4.95 13.11
C GLY A 377 22.83 -6.31 12.43
N ALA A 378 23.40 -7.32 13.10
CA ALA A 378 23.48 -8.67 12.55
C ALA A 378 22.08 -9.32 12.51
N ALA A 379 21.84 -10.23 11.57
CA ALA A 379 20.60 -10.98 11.50
C ALA A 379 20.76 -12.35 12.17
N THR A 380 19.84 -12.71 13.08
CA THR A 380 19.82 -14.03 13.74
C THR A 380 18.60 -14.83 13.32
N THR A 381 18.80 -16.13 13.10
CA THR A 381 17.71 -17.09 12.89
C THR A 381 18.12 -18.45 13.45
N CYS A 382 17.20 -19.41 13.51
CA CYS A 382 17.47 -20.76 14.00
C CYS A 382 16.88 -21.81 13.07
N THR A 383 17.37 -23.04 13.15
CA THR A 383 16.78 -24.18 12.45
C THR A 383 15.45 -24.59 13.09
N ASP A 384 14.55 -25.16 12.29
CA ASP A 384 13.24 -25.65 12.75
C ASP A 384 13.36 -26.73 13.84
N ASP A 385 14.44 -27.54 13.79
CA ASP A 385 14.73 -28.55 14.81
C ASP A 385 15.32 -27.97 16.12
N GLY A 386 15.64 -26.66 16.13
CA GLY A 386 16.21 -25.94 17.26
C GLY A 386 17.63 -26.33 17.64
N ARG A 387 18.40 -26.99 16.75
CA ARG A 387 19.77 -27.44 17.04
C ARG A 387 20.84 -26.39 16.74
N ARG A 388 20.58 -25.48 15.81
CA ARG A 388 21.55 -24.47 15.38
C ARG A 388 20.94 -23.08 15.35
N LEU A 389 21.71 -22.11 15.83
CA LEU A 389 21.44 -20.68 15.66
C LEU A 389 22.41 -20.14 14.63
N TYR A 390 21.92 -19.39 13.65
CA TYR A 390 22.72 -18.75 12.61
C TYR A 390 22.78 -17.24 12.84
N VAL A 391 23.95 -16.67 12.58
CA VAL A 391 24.22 -15.22 12.55
C VAL A 391 24.73 -14.88 11.16
N PHE A 392 24.15 -13.86 10.54
CA PHE A 392 24.58 -13.32 9.26
C PHE A 392 24.86 -11.82 9.33
N GLY A 393 25.96 -11.40 8.72
CA GLY A 393 26.26 -9.99 8.45
C GLY A 393 26.35 -9.13 9.71
N GLY A 394 25.81 -7.91 9.62
CA GLY A 394 25.96 -6.86 10.64
C GLY A 394 27.18 -5.98 10.39
N ASN A 395 27.50 -5.11 11.35
CA ASN A 395 28.57 -4.13 11.26
C ASN A 395 29.51 -4.27 12.46
N ASP A 396 30.80 -4.49 12.19
CA ASP A 396 31.85 -4.67 13.20
C ASP A 396 32.48 -3.35 13.69
N GLY A 397 31.87 -2.22 13.36
CA GLY A 397 32.36 -0.88 13.66
C GLY A 397 33.28 -0.31 12.59
N SER A 398 33.82 -1.15 11.71
CA SER A 398 34.63 -0.73 10.57
C SER A 398 33.88 -0.85 9.24
N ARG A 399 33.10 -1.92 9.06
CA ARG A 399 32.36 -2.20 7.83
C ARG A 399 31.16 -3.11 8.09
N CYS A 400 30.20 -3.09 7.17
CA CYS A 400 29.23 -4.16 7.09
C CYS A 400 29.90 -5.48 6.67
N LEU A 401 29.29 -6.59 7.07
CA LEU A 401 29.76 -7.96 6.88
C LEU A 401 28.74 -8.77 6.06
N ASN A 402 29.19 -9.88 5.47
CA ASN A 402 28.36 -10.89 4.80
C ASN A 402 28.76 -12.31 5.19
N ASP A 403 29.49 -12.47 6.30
CA ASP A 403 29.85 -13.77 6.85
C ASP A 403 28.62 -14.45 7.47
N VAL A 404 28.66 -15.78 7.49
CA VAL A 404 27.64 -16.62 8.13
C VAL A 404 28.35 -17.49 9.16
N HIS A 405 27.86 -17.45 10.40
CA HIS A 405 28.29 -18.33 11.47
C HIS A 405 27.10 -19.09 12.01
N TYR A 406 27.35 -20.28 12.56
CA TYR A 406 26.35 -21.00 13.33
C TYR A 406 26.90 -21.43 14.68
N LEU A 407 26.02 -21.37 15.67
CA LEU A 407 26.22 -21.91 17.01
C LEU A 407 25.51 -23.26 17.09
N ASP A 408 26.29 -24.33 17.31
CA ASP A 408 25.75 -25.61 17.72
C ASP A 408 25.25 -25.49 19.17
N LEU A 409 23.93 -25.62 19.39
CA LEU A 409 23.32 -25.38 20.70
C LEU A 409 23.48 -26.56 21.67
N GLU A 410 23.92 -27.72 21.20
CA GLU A 410 24.26 -28.86 22.06
C GLU A 410 25.69 -28.70 22.60
N LYS A 411 26.62 -28.29 21.74
CA LYS A 411 28.05 -28.12 22.09
C LYS A 411 28.41 -26.73 22.57
N LEU A 412 27.55 -25.74 22.33
CA LEU A 412 27.80 -24.32 22.52
C LEU A 412 29.06 -23.84 21.78
N THR A 413 29.29 -24.37 20.58
CA THR A 413 30.48 -24.08 19.77
C THR A 413 30.09 -23.37 18.47
N TRP A 414 30.71 -22.22 18.23
CA TRP A 414 30.61 -21.46 17.00
C TRP A 414 31.49 -22.05 15.90
N SER A 415 30.96 -22.03 14.68
CA SER A 415 31.69 -22.41 13.48
C SER A 415 31.27 -21.52 12.31
N PRO A 416 32.22 -21.10 11.45
CA PRO A 416 31.89 -20.38 10.22
C PRO A 416 31.26 -21.35 9.22
N VAL A 417 30.31 -20.87 8.43
CA VAL A 417 29.82 -21.61 7.26
C VAL A 417 30.78 -21.37 6.10
N ALA A 418 31.55 -22.40 5.74
CA ALA A 418 32.49 -22.35 4.64
C ALA A 418 31.74 -22.42 3.28
N VAL A 419 31.28 -21.27 2.82
CA VAL A 419 30.68 -21.14 1.49
C VAL A 419 31.76 -21.30 0.43
N HIS A 420 31.56 -22.25 -0.49
CA HIS A 420 32.56 -22.62 -1.48
C HIS A 420 32.14 -22.26 -2.91
N MET A 421 30.86 -21.98 -3.16
CA MET A 421 30.34 -21.59 -4.48
C MET A 421 29.26 -20.50 -4.41
N GLY A 422 29.00 -19.84 -5.53
CA GLY A 422 27.98 -18.80 -5.65
C GLY A 422 28.45 -17.42 -5.20
N GLN A 423 27.76 -16.37 -5.67
CA GLN A 423 28.08 -15.00 -5.32
C GLN A 423 27.42 -14.64 -3.99
N ALA A 424 28.24 -14.39 -2.97
CA ALA A 424 27.74 -13.94 -1.66
C ALA A 424 26.98 -12.61 -1.77
N PRO A 425 25.96 -12.38 -0.92
CA PRO A 425 25.33 -11.08 -0.79
C PRO A 425 26.35 -9.98 -0.55
N GLU A 426 26.03 -8.77 -1.03
CA GLU A 426 26.73 -7.57 -0.59
C GLU A 426 26.72 -7.46 0.95
N PRO A 427 27.84 -7.08 1.59
CA PRO A 427 27.91 -6.86 3.02
C PRO A 427 26.84 -5.88 3.51
N ARG A 428 26.11 -6.28 4.55
CA ARG A 428 24.92 -5.56 5.00
C ARG A 428 24.66 -5.72 6.49
N GLU A 429 24.00 -4.71 7.04
CA GLU A 429 23.41 -4.73 8.38
C GLU A 429 21.88 -4.58 8.29
N ALA A 430 21.19 -4.84 9.40
CA ALA A 430 19.73 -4.77 9.51
C ALA A 430 18.96 -5.61 8.47
N ALA A 431 19.58 -6.68 7.97
CA ALA A 431 18.91 -7.64 7.08
C ALA A 431 17.93 -8.51 7.87
N ALA A 432 16.88 -8.97 7.20
CA ALA A 432 16.01 -10.00 7.74
C ALA A 432 16.58 -11.38 7.37
N ALA A 433 16.57 -12.32 8.31
CA ALA A 433 17.04 -13.69 8.10
C ALA A 433 15.98 -14.72 8.52
N HIS A 434 15.89 -15.82 7.78
CA HIS A 434 15.05 -16.96 8.12
C HIS A 434 15.65 -18.26 7.59
N VAL A 435 15.49 -19.35 8.33
CA VAL A 435 15.82 -20.69 7.83
C VAL A 435 14.53 -21.42 7.51
N THR A 436 14.44 -21.99 6.31
CA THR A 436 13.36 -22.87 5.90
C THR A 436 13.96 -24.15 5.33
N GLY A 437 13.69 -25.29 5.97
CA GLY A 437 14.33 -26.56 5.62
C GLY A 437 15.86 -26.47 5.71
N LYS A 438 16.56 -26.67 4.59
CA LYS A 438 18.03 -26.57 4.50
C LYS A 438 18.54 -25.20 4.02
N TYR A 439 17.66 -24.22 3.79
CA TYR A 439 18.03 -22.95 3.17
C TYR A 439 18.00 -21.80 4.17
N LEU A 440 19.08 -21.02 4.22
CA LEU A 440 19.12 -19.72 4.89
C LEU A 440 18.77 -18.63 3.89
N LEU A 441 17.74 -17.85 4.22
CA LEU A 441 17.22 -16.76 3.42
C LEU A 441 17.62 -15.45 4.07
N ILE A 442 18.21 -14.55 3.28
CA ILE A 442 18.58 -13.19 3.68
C ILE A 442 17.87 -12.22 2.75
N SER A 443 17.14 -11.26 3.32
CA SER A 443 16.47 -10.24 2.52
C SER A 443 16.67 -8.85 3.10
N GLY A 444 16.82 -7.88 2.20
CA GLY A 444 16.89 -6.48 2.56
C GLY A 444 18.18 -6.09 3.28
N GLY A 445 18.08 -5.10 4.16
CA GLY A 445 19.21 -4.53 4.91
C GLY A 445 19.78 -3.27 4.27
N CYS A 446 20.87 -2.76 4.83
CA CYS A 446 21.61 -1.62 4.30
C CYS A 446 23.10 -1.92 4.17
N SER A 447 23.72 -1.39 3.11
CA SER A 447 25.17 -1.51 2.92
C SER A 447 25.94 -0.50 3.78
N THR A 448 27.26 -0.63 3.85
CA THR A 448 28.15 0.29 4.58
C THR A 448 27.96 1.76 4.17
N MET A 449 27.53 2.03 2.94
CA MET A 449 27.29 3.39 2.42
C MET A 449 25.87 3.90 2.73
N GLY A 450 25.09 3.18 3.55
CA GLY A 450 23.71 3.52 3.89
C GLY A 450 22.71 3.28 2.77
N ARG A 451 23.09 2.57 1.71
CA ARG A 451 22.17 2.21 0.62
C ARG A 451 21.26 1.08 1.08
N SER A 452 19.95 1.28 0.98
CA SER A 452 18.97 0.19 1.21
C SER A 452 19.09 -0.86 0.11
N LEU A 453 19.17 -2.12 0.53
CA LEU A 453 19.20 -3.29 -0.33
C LEU A 453 17.80 -3.89 -0.35
N GLY A 454 17.33 -4.33 -1.52
CA GLY A 454 16.02 -4.97 -1.69
C GLY A 454 16.11 -6.41 -2.18
N ASP A 455 17.33 -6.93 -2.37
CA ASP A 455 17.56 -8.27 -2.88
C ASP A 455 17.28 -9.34 -1.81
N THR A 456 16.91 -10.51 -2.29
CA THR A 456 16.73 -11.71 -1.47
C THR A 456 17.70 -12.79 -1.95
N ARG A 457 18.52 -13.32 -1.04
CA ARG A 457 19.53 -14.34 -1.29
C ARG A 457 19.22 -15.60 -0.50
N ALA A 458 19.48 -16.75 -1.10
CA ALA A 458 19.38 -18.05 -0.46
C ALA A 458 20.74 -18.72 -0.38
N LEU A 459 21.03 -19.35 0.75
CA LEU A 459 22.21 -20.18 0.98
C LEU A 459 21.75 -21.61 1.30
N ASP A 460 22.18 -22.58 0.51
CA ASP A 460 22.04 -24.00 0.85
C ASP A 460 23.00 -24.34 2.00
N LEU A 461 22.48 -24.68 3.19
CA LEU A 461 23.29 -24.96 4.37
C LEU A 461 23.97 -26.34 4.36
N TYR A 462 23.57 -27.24 3.47
CA TYR A 462 24.10 -28.60 3.37
C TYR A 462 25.23 -28.67 2.34
N SER A 463 25.05 -27.96 1.22
CA SER A 463 26.09 -27.72 0.23
C SER A 463 26.31 -26.21 0.07
N PRO A 464 27.02 -25.55 1.02
CA PRO A 464 27.19 -24.09 1.10
C PRO A 464 27.46 -23.38 -0.23
N ARG A 465 26.37 -22.95 -0.88
CA ARG A 465 26.38 -22.11 -2.08
C ARG A 465 25.29 -21.05 -2.05
N TRP A 466 25.61 -19.84 -2.51
CA TRP A 466 24.65 -18.74 -2.62
C TRP A 466 23.97 -18.69 -3.97
N GLU A 467 22.66 -18.41 -3.98
CA GLU A 467 21.90 -18.07 -5.17
C GLU A 467 21.01 -16.84 -4.93
N CYS A 468 20.70 -16.13 -6.01
CA CYS A 468 19.83 -14.95 -5.98
C CYS A 468 18.36 -15.37 -6.18
N LEU A 469 17.51 -15.07 -5.21
CA LEU A 469 16.06 -15.30 -5.31
C LEU A 469 15.33 -14.09 -5.87
N ASP A 470 15.77 -12.88 -5.55
CA ASP A 470 15.21 -11.64 -6.08
C ASP A 470 16.34 -10.62 -6.11
N GLU A 471 16.55 -9.95 -7.24
CA GLU A 471 17.54 -8.88 -7.34
C GLU A 471 17.08 -7.59 -6.65
N GLY A 472 15.82 -7.53 -6.21
CA GLY A 472 15.25 -6.34 -5.60
C GLY A 472 15.03 -5.22 -6.62
N ALA A 473 14.68 -5.57 -7.86
CA ALA A 473 14.51 -4.63 -8.97
C ALA A 473 13.52 -3.47 -8.65
N TRP A 474 12.60 -3.72 -7.71
CA TRP A 474 11.65 -2.73 -7.20
C TRP A 474 12.33 -1.61 -6.39
N ALA A 475 13.45 -1.86 -5.70
CA ALA A 475 14.17 -0.84 -4.95
C ALA A 475 14.76 0.28 -5.84
N ASN A 476 14.90 0.01 -7.15
CA ASN A 476 15.40 0.95 -8.16
C ASN A 476 14.29 1.48 -9.10
N SER A 477 13.04 1.07 -8.91
CA SER A 477 11.97 1.31 -9.90
C SER A 477 11.47 2.77 -9.95
N LEU A 478 11.77 3.60 -8.94
CA LEU A 478 11.39 5.02 -8.94
C LEU A 478 12.55 5.85 -8.38
N MET A 479 13.38 6.42 -9.26
CA MET A 479 14.59 7.18 -8.90
C MET A 479 14.32 8.43 -8.03
N TRP A 480 13.07 8.90 -7.93
CA TRP A 480 12.67 10.05 -7.10
C TRP A 480 12.07 9.67 -5.75
N LEU A 481 11.76 8.39 -5.47
CA LEU A 481 11.52 7.96 -4.10
C LEU A 481 12.87 7.82 -3.41
N LYS A 482 13.02 8.41 -2.22
CA LYS A 482 14.14 8.03 -1.34
C LYS A 482 14.09 6.50 -1.16
N PRO A 483 15.22 5.77 -1.26
CA PRO A 483 15.26 4.37 -0.89
C PRO A 483 14.91 4.27 0.59
N ARG A 484 13.71 3.76 0.88
CA ARG A 484 13.18 3.67 2.24
C ARG A 484 13.34 2.24 2.75
N GLY A 485 13.51 2.08 4.06
CA GLY A 485 13.64 0.77 4.68
C GLY A 485 12.38 -0.05 4.44
N ALA A 486 12.51 -1.17 3.72
CA ALA A 486 11.43 -2.12 3.58
C ALA A 486 11.39 -3.04 4.79
N TYR A 487 10.18 -3.25 5.32
CA TYR A 487 9.97 -4.09 6.49
C TYR A 487 9.79 -5.51 6.02
N THR A 488 10.73 -6.38 6.35
CA THR A 488 10.68 -7.77 5.96
C THR A 488 10.44 -8.65 7.17
N ALA A 489 9.39 -9.46 7.11
CA ALA A 489 9.13 -10.54 8.06
C ALA A 489 9.04 -11.87 7.30
N PHE A 490 9.50 -12.94 7.93
CA PHE A 490 9.37 -14.28 7.39
C PHE A 490 8.38 -15.10 8.23
N PHE A 491 7.67 -16.02 7.58
CA PHE A 491 6.97 -17.10 8.24
C PHE A 491 6.94 -18.34 7.35
N GLY A 492 7.66 -19.39 7.75
CA GLY A 492 7.80 -20.60 6.96
C GLY A 492 8.37 -20.27 5.59
N ASN A 493 7.62 -20.61 4.53
CA ASN A 493 8.03 -20.38 3.16
C ASN A 493 7.57 -19.03 2.57
N ARG A 494 7.01 -18.14 3.38
CA ARG A 494 6.51 -16.82 2.96
C ARG A 494 7.39 -15.69 3.50
N GLN A 495 7.75 -14.79 2.61
CA GLN A 495 8.33 -13.49 2.90
C GLN A 495 7.26 -12.40 2.76
N PHE A 496 7.08 -11.62 3.81
CA PHE A 496 6.23 -10.43 3.81
C PHE A 496 7.12 -9.20 3.74
N THR A 497 6.94 -8.40 2.70
CA THR A 497 7.64 -7.12 2.52
C THR A 497 6.62 -6.00 2.53
N VAL A 498 6.58 -5.21 3.58
CA VAL A 498 5.74 -4.02 3.65
C VAL A 498 6.55 -2.82 3.14
N LYS A 499 5.96 -2.06 2.23
CA LYS A 499 6.62 -0.93 1.56
C LYS A 499 5.94 0.40 1.86
N PRO A 500 6.73 1.46 2.07
CA PRO A 500 6.20 2.81 2.17
C PRO A 500 5.84 3.40 0.80
N SER A 501 4.82 4.25 0.78
CA SER A 501 4.45 5.05 -0.39
C SER A 501 5.20 6.38 -0.45
N MET A 502 4.98 7.16 -1.52
CA MET A 502 5.45 8.55 -1.65
C MET A 502 5.06 9.45 -0.46
N HIS A 503 3.99 9.10 0.27
CA HIS A 503 3.47 9.87 1.40
C HIS A 503 3.95 9.37 2.78
N GLU A 504 5.04 8.60 2.84
CA GLU A 504 5.62 8.13 4.11
C GLU A 504 4.69 7.22 4.91
N LYS A 505 3.81 6.48 4.24
CA LYS A 505 2.87 5.54 4.87
C LYS A 505 3.04 4.14 4.30
N LEU A 506 2.86 3.13 5.14
CA LEU A 506 3.05 1.71 4.78
C LEU A 506 1.83 1.14 4.02
N TRP A 507 1.78 1.39 2.72
CA TRP A 507 0.57 1.19 1.89
C TRP A 507 0.55 -0.10 1.06
N GLU A 508 1.69 -0.72 0.83
CA GLU A 508 1.79 -1.90 -0.02
C GLU A 508 2.38 -3.07 0.78
N LEU A 509 1.76 -4.24 0.63
CA LEU A 509 2.30 -5.50 1.08
C LEU A 509 2.62 -6.35 -0.16
N GLN A 510 3.87 -6.76 -0.27
CA GLN A 510 4.29 -7.82 -1.17
C GLN A 510 4.45 -9.10 -0.37
N ILE A 511 3.85 -10.18 -0.84
CA ILE A 511 4.03 -11.52 -0.29
C ILE A 511 4.73 -12.35 -1.36
N THR A 512 5.94 -12.80 -1.04
CA THR A 512 6.68 -13.75 -1.86
C THR A 512 6.64 -15.10 -1.19
N GLU A 513 6.06 -16.09 -1.84
CA GLU A 513 5.97 -17.48 -1.38
C GLU A 513 6.89 -18.37 -2.22
N TRP A 514 7.65 -19.21 -1.55
CA TRP A 514 8.57 -20.16 -2.19
C TRP A 514 8.13 -21.59 -1.90
N SER A 515 7.67 -22.33 -2.89
CA SER A 515 7.47 -23.77 -2.70
C SER A 515 8.78 -24.49 -2.96
N LEU A 516 9.27 -25.21 -1.95
CA LEU A 516 10.45 -26.04 -2.07
C LEU A 516 10.15 -27.24 -3.01
N PRO A 517 11.17 -27.85 -3.64
CA PRO A 517 10.99 -29.03 -4.49
C PRO A 517 10.18 -30.15 -3.81
N GLU A 518 10.46 -30.42 -2.53
CA GLU A 518 9.72 -31.40 -1.73
C GLU A 518 8.23 -31.05 -1.57
N ASP A 519 7.91 -29.76 -1.41
CA ASP A 519 6.54 -29.30 -1.31
C ASP A 519 5.81 -29.40 -2.66
N ILE A 520 6.51 -29.14 -3.76
CA ILE A 520 5.97 -29.34 -5.11
C ILE A 520 5.67 -30.82 -5.36
N GLU A 521 6.56 -31.72 -4.94
CA GLU A 521 6.33 -33.16 -5.04
C GLU A 521 5.16 -33.61 -4.16
N ARG A 522 5.04 -33.10 -2.93
CA ARG A 522 3.88 -33.33 -2.06
C ARG A 522 2.59 -32.79 -2.68
N LEU A 523 2.61 -31.61 -3.27
CA LEU A 523 1.45 -31.04 -3.99
C LEU A 523 1.06 -31.90 -5.20
N ARG A 524 2.05 -32.42 -5.94
CA ARG A 524 1.83 -33.39 -7.03
C ARG A 524 1.25 -34.71 -6.51
N ALA A 525 1.75 -35.23 -5.39
CA ALA A 525 1.27 -36.46 -4.77
C ALA A 525 -0.13 -36.31 -4.16
N ASN A 526 -0.43 -35.18 -3.54
CA ASN A 526 -1.76 -34.84 -3.02
C ASN A 526 -2.76 -34.62 -4.17
N ARG A 527 -2.37 -33.94 -5.27
CA ARG A 527 -3.19 -33.94 -6.50
C ARG A 527 -3.43 -35.33 -7.05
N ARG A 528 -2.45 -36.25 -6.96
CA ARG A 528 -2.65 -37.66 -7.37
C ARG A 528 -3.59 -38.42 -6.43
N LYS A 529 -3.72 -38.03 -5.16
CA LYS A 529 -4.67 -38.61 -4.21
C LYS A 529 -6.07 -37.99 -4.28
N ASP A 530 -6.18 -36.71 -4.66
CA ASP A 530 -7.46 -36.00 -4.80
C ASP A 530 -8.08 -36.06 -6.21
N ASN A 531 -7.39 -36.60 -7.21
CA ASN A 531 -7.90 -36.68 -8.58
C ASN A 531 -8.43 -38.07 -8.94
N GLY A 532 -9.38 -38.60 -8.17
CA GLY A 532 -10.23 -39.74 -8.57
C GLY A 532 -11.18 -39.43 -9.74
N PHE A 533 -10.79 -38.57 -10.67
CA PHE A 533 -11.57 -38.15 -11.84
C PHE A 533 -10.66 -38.12 -13.05
N SER A 534 -10.74 -39.20 -13.83
CA SER A 534 -10.02 -39.42 -15.09
C SER A 534 -11.01 -39.27 -16.24
N GLU A 535 -10.67 -38.47 -17.26
CA GLU A 535 -11.46 -38.36 -18.49
C GLU A 535 -11.47 -39.66 -19.31
N LYS A 536 -10.52 -40.56 -19.03
CA LYS A 536 -10.25 -41.75 -19.83
C LYS A 536 -11.16 -42.90 -19.42
N LEU A 537 -11.66 -43.64 -20.41
CA LEU A 537 -12.34 -44.91 -20.18
C LEU A 537 -11.32 -45.90 -19.61
N GLU A 538 -11.50 -46.30 -18.35
CA GLU A 538 -10.56 -47.17 -17.65
C GLU A 538 -11.02 -48.63 -17.71
N LEU A 539 -10.06 -49.52 -17.95
CA LEU A 539 -10.26 -50.96 -17.77
C LEU A 539 -10.03 -51.18 -16.28
N SER A 540 -10.93 -51.86 -15.58
CA SER A 540 -10.66 -52.19 -14.17
C SER A 540 -9.42 -53.07 -14.11
N ASP A 541 -8.54 -52.87 -13.12
CA ASP A 541 -7.30 -53.65 -12.99
C ASP A 541 -7.57 -55.18 -12.86
N ASP A 542 -8.78 -55.57 -12.43
CA ASP A 542 -9.26 -56.95 -12.37
C ASP A 542 -9.93 -57.48 -13.67
N ALA A 543 -9.89 -56.72 -14.78
CA ALA A 543 -10.64 -57.00 -16.01
C ALA A 543 -10.16 -58.22 -16.81
N VAL A 544 -9.12 -58.94 -16.38
CA VAL A 544 -8.78 -60.26 -16.95
C VAL A 544 -9.53 -61.37 -16.19
N CYS A 545 -10.84 -61.23 -16.05
CA CYS A 545 -11.70 -62.35 -15.68
C CYS A 545 -12.22 -63.01 -16.97
N GLY A 546 -11.39 -63.86 -17.59
CA GLY A 546 -11.77 -64.80 -18.66
C GLY A 546 -11.62 -64.29 -20.10
N VAL A 547 -11.32 -65.23 -21.02
CA VAL A 547 -10.99 -65.00 -22.45
C VAL A 547 -12.13 -64.34 -23.26
N SER A 548 -13.33 -64.20 -22.68
CA SER A 548 -14.55 -63.72 -23.39
C SER A 548 -15.36 -62.64 -22.64
N SER A 549 -14.82 -62.05 -21.57
CA SER A 549 -15.50 -60.98 -20.82
C SER A 549 -14.57 -59.85 -20.40
N LEU A 550 -15.11 -58.64 -20.36
CA LEU A 550 -14.39 -57.41 -20.05
C LEU A 550 -15.19 -56.54 -19.09
N GLU A 551 -14.51 -55.97 -18.09
CA GLU A 551 -15.07 -54.94 -17.23
C GLU A 551 -14.44 -53.57 -17.49
N LEU A 552 -15.30 -52.55 -17.53
CA LEU A 552 -14.97 -51.17 -17.81
C LEU A 552 -15.62 -50.26 -16.78
N SER A 553 -14.98 -49.15 -16.48
CA SER A 553 -15.60 -48.09 -15.69
C SER A 553 -15.26 -46.73 -16.25
N TRP A 554 -16.21 -45.80 -16.16
CA TRP A 554 -15.97 -44.43 -16.58
C TRP A 554 -16.85 -43.46 -15.82
N ARG A 555 -16.25 -42.37 -15.36
CA ARG A 555 -16.95 -41.26 -14.71
C ARG A 555 -16.56 -39.97 -15.43
N PRO A 556 -17.53 -39.13 -15.83
CA PRO A 556 -17.22 -37.88 -16.48
C PRO A 556 -16.55 -36.88 -15.51
N PRO A 557 -15.68 -35.98 -16.02
CA PRO A 557 -14.88 -35.05 -15.21
C PRO A 557 -15.68 -33.88 -14.61
N THR A 558 -17.01 -33.86 -14.74
CA THR A 558 -17.84 -32.70 -14.40
C THR A 558 -18.28 -32.74 -12.93
N LYS A 559 -18.34 -31.56 -12.28
CA LYS A 559 -18.92 -31.39 -10.93
C LYS A 559 -20.42 -31.73 -10.84
N ASN A 560 -21.06 -32.10 -11.95
CA ASN A 560 -22.50 -32.37 -12.07
C ASN A 560 -22.79 -33.88 -12.22
N SER A 561 -21.95 -34.75 -11.64
CA SER A 561 -22.13 -36.21 -11.68
C SER A 561 -23.53 -36.66 -11.23
N ASP A 562 -24.12 -35.91 -10.31
CA ASP A 562 -25.39 -36.24 -9.66
C ASP A 562 -26.60 -35.97 -10.57
N ARG A 563 -26.40 -35.22 -11.67
CA ARG A 563 -27.42 -34.93 -12.68
C ARG A 563 -27.44 -35.94 -13.83
N ILE A 564 -26.60 -36.97 -13.77
CA ILE A 564 -26.55 -37.99 -14.82
C ILE A 564 -27.73 -38.92 -14.66
N GLU A 565 -28.64 -38.87 -15.62
CA GLU A 565 -29.85 -39.69 -15.61
C GLU A 565 -29.54 -41.14 -15.97
N ARG A 566 -28.63 -41.35 -16.94
CA ARG A 566 -28.20 -42.68 -17.41
C ARG A 566 -26.91 -42.64 -18.24
N TYR A 567 -26.21 -43.77 -18.24
CA TYR A 567 -25.09 -44.07 -19.11
C TYR A 567 -25.50 -45.02 -20.25
N LYS A 568 -24.85 -44.89 -21.40
CA LYS A 568 -24.91 -45.83 -22.51
C LYS A 568 -23.52 -46.29 -22.93
N LEU A 569 -23.29 -47.59 -22.96
CA LEU A 569 -22.07 -48.16 -23.54
C LEU A 569 -22.31 -48.58 -24.98
N MET A 570 -21.50 -48.05 -25.89
CA MET A 570 -21.48 -48.45 -27.29
C MET A 570 -20.23 -49.24 -27.60
N ILE A 571 -20.39 -50.31 -28.36
CA ILE A 571 -19.29 -51.17 -28.81
C ILE A 571 -19.37 -51.31 -30.33
N ALA A 572 -18.25 -51.07 -31.00
CA ALA A 572 -18.07 -51.29 -32.43
C ALA A 572 -17.00 -52.35 -32.67
N THR A 573 -17.18 -53.21 -33.67
CA THR A 573 -16.09 -54.06 -34.18
C THR A 573 -15.39 -53.39 -35.37
N GLY A 574 -14.19 -53.84 -35.73
CA GLY A 574 -13.46 -53.32 -36.91
C GLY A 574 -14.22 -53.36 -38.24
N THR A 575 -15.33 -54.11 -38.32
CA THR A 575 -16.27 -54.14 -39.46
C THR A 575 -17.34 -53.04 -39.44
N GLY A 576 -17.34 -52.14 -38.44
CA GLY A 576 -18.21 -50.96 -38.37
C GLY A 576 -19.59 -51.17 -37.75
N VAL A 577 -19.91 -52.36 -37.23
CA VAL A 577 -21.22 -52.60 -36.59
C VAL A 577 -21.20 -52.05 -35.16
N VAL A 578 -21.93 -50.97 -34.92
CA VAL A 578 -22.13 -50.39 -33.58
C VAL A 578 -23.35 -51.02 -32.92
N LYS A 579 -23.20 -51.56 -31.72
CA LYS A 579 -24.32 -52.00 -30.88
C LYS A 579 -24.34 -51.24 -29.56
N ASP A 580 -25.53 -50.83 -29.14
CA ASP A 580 -25.79 -50.40 -27.76
C ASP A 580 -25.79 -51.66 -26.88
N VAL A 581 -24.78 -51.79 -26.02
CA VAL A 581 -24.56 -53.01 -25.22
C VAL A 581 -25.04 -52.84 -23.78
N TYR A 582 -25.14 -51.60 -23.29
CA TYR A 582 -25.68 -51.30 -21.96
C TYR A 582 -26.37 -49.95 -21.94
N GLN A 583 -27.47 -49.87 -21.18
CA GLN A 583 -28.15 -48.64 -20.83
C GLN A 583 -28.67 -48.71 -19.39
N GLY A 584 -28.17 -47.85 -18.52
CA GLY A 584 -28.51 -47.89 -17.09
C GLY A 584 -27.84 -46.78 -16.29
N ARG A 585 -28.05 -46.75 -14.97
CA ARG A 585 -27.51 -45.71 -14.09
C ARG A 585 -26.10 -45.97 -13.57
N GLU A 586 -25.58 -47.18 -13.77
CA GLU A 586 -24.28 -47.56 -13.26
C GLU A 586 -23.17 -47.07 -14.20
N ASN A 587 -22.05 -46.71 -13.60
CA ASN A 587 -20.82 -46.26 -14.27
C ASN A 587 -19.77 -47.36 -14.41
N ARG A 588 -20.15 -48.61 -14.10
CA ARG A 588 -19.38 -49.82 -14.32
C ARG A 588 -20.14 -50.72 -15.29
N PHE A 589 -19.42 -51.29 -16.24
CA PHE A 589 -19.99 -52.03 -17.35
C PHE A 589 -19.27 -53.36 -17.48
N ARG A 590 -20.04 -54.46 -17.48
CA ARG A 590 -19.53 -55.79 -17.76
C ARG A 590 -20.01 -56.24 -19.13
N VAL A 591 -19.08 -56.46 -20.04
CA VAL A 591 -19.34 -56.96 -21.39
C VAL A 591 -18.96 -58.42 -21.44
N THR A 592 -19.86 -59.30 -21.91
CA THR A 592 -19.62 -60.73 -22.02
C THR A 592 -19.89 -61.22 -23.44
N GLY A 593 -19.30 -62.35 -23.83
CA GLY A 593 -19.50 -62.95 -25.16
C GLY A 593 -18.66 -62.30 -26.26
N LEU A 594 -17.51 -61.72 -25.93
CA LEU A 594 -16.55 -61.21 -26.91
C LEU A 594 -15.94 -62.36 -27.71
N LYS A 595 -15.87 -62.22 -29.04
CA LYS A 595 -15.25 -63.21 -29.94
C LYS A 595 -13.73 -63.10 -29.85
N SER A 596 -13.03 -64.22 -29.95
CA SER A 596 -11.57 -64.25 -30.00
C SER A 596 -11.03 -63.57 -31.26
N ASN A 597 -9.79 -63.07 -31.17
CA ASN A 597 -9.06 -62.39 -32.25
C ASN A 597 -9.84 -61.27 -32.96
N THR A 598 -10.66 -60.52 -32.21
CA THR A 598 -11.49 -59.44 -32.74
C THR A 598 -11.16 -58.14 -32.01
N GLU A 599 -11.02 -57.05 -32.76
CA GLU A 599 -10.83 -55.71 -32.19
C GLU A 599 -12.17 -55.01 -31.99
N TYR A 600 -12.35 -54.54 -30.75
CA TYR A 600 -13.52 -53.83 -30.28
C TYR A 600 -13.13 -52.40 -29.91
N ILE A 601 -13.88 -51.42 -30.40
CA ILE A 601 -13.76 -50.02 -30.00
C ILE A 601 -14.98 -49.69 -29.14
N MET A 602 -14.72 -49.19 -27.94
CA MET A 602 -15.76 -48.94 -26.94
C MET A 602 -15.76 -47.47 -26.51
N CYS A 603 -16.94 -46.90 -26.34
CA CYS A 603 -17.11 -45.57 -25.76
C CYS A 603 -18.40 -45.49 -24.94
N VAL A 604 -18.40 -44.61 -23.94
CA VAL A 604 -19.52 -44.43 -23.02
C VAL A 604 -20.11 -43.03 -23.21
N LYS A 605 -21.44 -42.95 -23.25
CA LYS A 605 -22.22 -41.72 -23.23
C LYS A 605 -22.81 -41.51 -21.85
N ALA A 606 -22.58 -40.37 -21.20
CA ALA A 606 -23.40 -39.92 -20.09
C ALA A 606 -24.51 -39.01 -20.63
N ILE A 607 -25.76 -39.26 -20.24
CA ILE A 607 -26.92 -38.43 -20.58
C ILE A 607 -27.42 -37.79 -19.28
N TYR A 608 -27.50 -36.46 -19.28
CA TYR A 608 -27.96 -35.68 -18.14
C TYR A 608 -29.49 -35.51 -18.15
N ASP A 609 -30.05 -35.17 -17.00
CA ASP A 609 -31.48 -34.91 -16.78
C ASP A 609 -32.09 -33.85 -17.70
N ASP A 610 -31.28 -32.91 -18.20
CA ASP A 610 -31.67 -31.86 -19.16
C ASP A 610 -31.58 -32.30 -20.64
N GLY A 611 -31.26 -33.57 -20.88
CA GLY A 611 -31.11 -34.15 -22.21
C GLY A 611 -29.77 -33.86 -22.90
N SER A 612 -28.90 -33.04 -22.29
CA SER A 612 -27.52 -32.88 -22.75
C SER A 612 -26.72 -34.18 -22.54
N PHE A 613 -25.58 -34.30 -23.22
CA PHE A 613 -24.77 -35.51 -23.12
C PHE A 613 -23.28 -35.25 -23.27
N LEU A 614 -22.49 -36.16 -22.70
CA LEU A 614 -21.03 -36.17 -22.81
C LEU A 614 -20.55 -37.56 -23.22
N TRP A 615 -19.52 -37.60 -24.07
CA TRP A 615 -18.86 -38.84 -24.50
C TRP A 615 -17.54 -39.03 -23.77
N SER A 616 -17.23 -40.28 -23.45
CA SER A 616 -15.87 -40.70 -23.10
C SER A 616 -14.97 -40.70 -24.34
N GLU A 617 -13.66 -40.68 -24.13
CA GLU A 617 -12.73 -41.13 -25.16
C GLU A 617 -13.05 -42.57 -25.57
N SER A 618 -12.80 -42.90 -26.84
CA SER A 618 -12.93 -44.27 -27.34
C SER A 618 -11.69 -45.08 -26.97
N LYS A 619 -11.90 -46.35 -26.60
CA LYS A 619 -10.82 -47.27 -26.26
C LYS A 619 -10.91 -48.53 -27.10
N ALA A 620 -9.80 -48.88 -27.74
CA ALA A 620 -9.68 -50.12 -28.51
C ALA A 620 -9.20 -51.25 -27.58
N TYR A 621 -9.83 -52.42 -27.72
CA TYR A 621 -9.46 -53.64 -27.04
C TYR A 621 -9.48 -54.80 -28.03
N ARG A 622 -8.38 -55.54 -28.13
CA ARG A 622 -8.28 -56.72 -28.98
C ARG A 622 -8.27 -57.97 -28.11
N THR A 623 -9.25 -58.85 -28.32
CA THR A 623 -9.26 -60.15 -27.67
C THR A 623 -8.12 -61.01 -28.21
N LEU A 624 -7.39 -61.68 -27.32
CA LEU A 624 -6.38 -62.66 -27.71
C LEU A 624 -7.07 -63.98 -28.12
N THR A 625 -6.34 -64.86 -28.80
CA THR A 625 -6.84 -66.16 -29.29
C THR A 625 -7.28 -67.10 -28.17
#